data_AF-A0A9E0TIM1-F1
#
_entry.id   AF-A0A9E0TIM1-F1
#
_cell.length_a   1.000
_cell.length_b   1.000
_cell.length_c   1.000
_cell.angle_alpha   90.00
_cell.angle_beta   90.00
_cell.angle_gamma   90.00
#
_symmetry.space_group_name_H-M   'P 1'
#
loop_
_entity.id
_entity.type
_entity.pdbx_description
1 polymer ?
#
loop_
_entity_poly.entity_id
_entity_poly.type
_entity_poly.pdbx_seq_one_letter_code
_entity_poly.pdbx_strand_id
1 'polypeptide(L)'
;MTIWQTLFPTGWLNYLLGGLCVGAGVALLFVLTGRVGGMSSVFTTTWSYALRRPFFQQAPWLDSRGWRLLYALGLVLGALAWWLWQGQGVAETTAVPWWLLLAGGFVTGYGARRGRGCTSGHGICGLGSLQWPSALAVLTFLATAMLTANLVTRWIV
;
A
#
# COMPACT_ATOMS: atom_id res chain seq x y z
N MET A 1 18.90 18.01 -19.95
CA MET A 1 18.24 17.47 -18.74
C MET A 1 19.24 16.55 -18.06
N THR A 2 19.63 16.82 -16.82
CA THR A 2 20.58 15.94 -16.11
C THR A 2 19.88 14.66 -15.66
N ILE A 3 20.62 13.56 -15.49
CA ILE A 3 20.06 12.28 -15.02
C ILE A 3 19.32 12.41 -13.68
N TRP A 4 19.73 13.37 -12.85
CA TRP A 4 19.06 13.68 -11.58
C TRP A 4 17.67 14.29 -11.77
N GLN A 5 17.47 15.11 -12.80
CA GLN A 5 16.17 15.71 -13.11
C GLN A 5 15.21 14.72 -13.74
N THR A 6 15.72 13.70 -14.44
CA THR A 6 14.87 12.62 -14.98
C THR A 6 14.47 11.63 -13.90
N LEU A 7 15.37 11.29 -12.98
CA LEU A 7 15.07 10.37 -11.88
C LEU A 7 14.27 11.03 -10.74
N PHE A 8 14.49 12.32 -10.49
CA PHE A 8 13.84 13.07 -9.41
C PHE A 8 13.23 14.37 -9.95
N PRO A 9 12.12 14.29 -10.70
CA PRO A 9 11.51 15.44 -11.37
C PRO A 9 11.04 16.53 -10.40
N THR A 10 10.71 16.16 -9.16
CA THR A 10 10.28 17.05 -8.08
C THR A 10 11.40 17.37 -7.08
N GLY A 11 12.65 17.01 -7.38
CA GLY A 11 13.80 17.15 -6.48
C GLY A 11 13.94 15.98 -5.49
N TRP A 12 15.18 15.51 -5.28
CA TRP A 12 15.49 14.32 -4.47
C TRP A 12 15.06 14.44 -2.99
N LEU A 13 15.03 15.66 -2.45
CA LEU A 13 14.71 15.92 -1.05
C LEU A 13 13.30 15.44 -0.67
N ASN A 14 12.32 15.61 -1.56
CA ASN A 14 10.93 15.20 -1.32
C ASN A 14 10.81 13.68 -1.13
N TYR A 15 11.57 12.91 -1.91
CA TYR A 15 11.60 11.44 -1.80
C TYR A 15 12.26 10.98 -0.50
N LEU A 16 13.35 11.63 -0.10
CA LEU A 16 14.02 11.32 1.16
C LEU A 16 13.14 11.65 2.37
N LEU A 17 12.56 12.85 2.42
CA LEU A 17 11.69 13.27 3.52
C LEU A 17 10.45 12.39 3.60
N GLY A 18 9.81 12.07 2.48
CA GLY A 18 8.68 11.14 2.44
C GLY A 18 9.04 9.76 2.97
N GLY A 19 10.18 9.21 2.56
CA GLY A 19 10.70 7.93 3.06
C GLY A 19 10.97 7.93 4.56
N LEU A 20 11.63 8.97 5.07
CA LEU A 20 11.89 9.14 6.51
C LEU A 20 10.60 9.27 7.31
N CYS A 21 9.63 10.05 6.84
CA CYS A 21 8.33 10.19 7.50
C CYS A 21 7.54 8.87 7.56
N VAL A 22 7.49 8.13 6.45
CA VAL A 22 6.83 6.81 6.41
C VAL A 22 7.55 5.81 7.31
N GLY A 23 8.88 5.76 7.25
CA GLY A 23 9.71 4.90 8.09
C GLY A 23 9.53 5.20 9.58
N ALA A 24 9.59 6.47 9.97
CA ALA A 24 9.36 6.92 11.34
C ALA A 24 7.94 6.60 11.81
N GLY A 25 6.93 6.81 10.96
CA GLY A 25 5.53 6.50 11.29
C GLY A 25 5.30 5.01 11.56
N VAL A 26 5.85 4.13 10.71
CA VAL A 26 5.75 2.68 10.90
C VAL A 26 6.58 2.20 12.09
N ALA A 27 7.78 2.77 12.32
CA ALA A 27 8.60 2.45 13.48
C ALA A 27 7.90 2.84 14.78
N LEU A 28 7.32 4.05 14.85
CA LEU A 28 6.57 4.52 16.02
C LEU A 28 5.35 3.62 16.27
N LEU A 29 4.60 3.27 15.22
CA LEU A 29 3.50 2.34 15.31
C LEU A 29 3.94 1.00 15.90
N PHE A 30 5.08 0.47 15.46
CA PHE A 30 5.61 -0.80 15.97
C PHE A 30 6.07 -0.68 17.43
N VAL A 31 6.81 0.37 17.79
CA VAL A 31 7.29 0.60 19.16
C VAL A 31 6.13 0.75 20.15
N LEU A 32 5.07 1.47 19.77
CA LEU A 32 3.95 1.74 20.66
C LEU A 32 2.96 0.57 20.77
N THR A 33 2.78 -0.22 19.71
CA THR A 33 1.71 -1.24 19.66
C THR A 33 2.22 -2.67 19.57
N GLY A 34 3.52 -2.87 19.27
CA GLY A 34 4.11 -4.18 18.96
C GLY A 34 3.58 -4.82 17.68
N ARG A 35 2.81 -4.10 16.86
CA ARG A 35 2.15 -4.64 15.66
C ARG A 35 2.80 -4.12 14.39
N VAL A 36 2.81 -4.95 13.36
CA VAL A 36 3.32 -4.59 12.03
C VAL A 36 2.17 -4.07 11.15
N GLY A 37 2.40 -2.95 10.46
CA GLY A 37 1.43 -2.30 9.57
C GLY A 37 1.35 -2.98 8.19
N GLY A 38 0.17 -3.49 7.81
CA GLY A 38 -0.03 -4.15 6.52
C GLY A 38 -1.47 -4.05 6.00
N MET A 39 -1.64 -3.48 4.80
CA MET A 39 -2.98 -3.15 4.27
C MET A 39 -3.76 -4.34 3.71
N SER A 40 -3.12 -5.33 3.07
CA SER A 40 -3.82 -6.51 2.54
C SER A 40 -4.58 -7.29 3.62
N SER A 41 -4.07 -7.21 4.83
CA SER A 41 -4.60 -7.89 6.00
C SER A 41 -5.89 -7.24 6.52
N VAL A 42 -6.08 -5.94 6.30
CA VAL A 42 -7.29 -5.16 6.62
C VAL A 42 -8.49 -5.74 5.92
N PHE A 43 -8.38 -6.08 4.63
CA PHE A 43 -9.47 -6.68 3.87
C PHE A 43 -10.03 -7.93 4.58
N THR A 44 -9.14 -8.84 4.99
CA THR A 44 -9.52 -10.08 5.72
C THR A 44 -10.25 -9.76 7.01
N THR A 45 -9.70 -8.84 7.81
CA THR A 45 -10.22 -8.55 9.14
C THR A 45 -11.52 -7.75 9.08
N THR A 46 -11.70 -6.89 8.07
CA THR A 46 -12.97 -6.19 7.85
C THR A 46 -14.06 -7.15 7.42
N TRP A 47 -13.74 -8.11 6.55
CA TRP A 47 -14.70 -9.12 6.11
C TRP A 47 -15.15 -10.07 7.24
N SER A 48 -14.41 -10.15 8.35
CA SER A 48 -14.82 -10.88 9.56
C SER A 48 -16.07 -10.31 10.25
N TYR A 49 -16.43 -9.03 10.00
CA TYR A 49 -17.66 -8.46 10.51
C TYR A 49 -18.89 -8.94 9.75
N ALA A 50 -18.76 -9.08 8.43
CA ALA A 50 -19.87 -9.43 7.54
C ALA A 50 -20.00 -10.94 7.32
N LEU A 51 -18.89 -11.66 7.13
CA LEU A 51 -18.91 -13.08 6.80
C LEU A 51 -18.61 -13.98 7.99
N ARG A 52 -19.49 -14.94 8.25
CA ARG A 52 -19.34 -15.98 9.28
C ARG A 52 -18.60 -17.24 8.80
N ARG A 53 -17.91 -17.18 7.65
CA ARG A 53 -17.14 -18.33 7.15
C ARG A 53 -15.94 -18.61 8.08
N PRO A 54 -15.56 -19.89 8.31
CA PRO A 54 -14.48 -20.25 9.22
C PRO A 54 -13.15 -19.55 8.94
N PHE A 55 -12.84 -19.28 7.66
CA PHE A 55 -11.64 -18.56 7.26
C PHE A 55 -11.54 -17.14 7.86
N PHE A 56 -12.64 -16.38 7.89
CA PHE A 56 -12.64 -15.00 8.38
C PHE A 56 -12.81 -14.91 9.91
N GLN A 57 -13.24 -16.00 10.55
CA GLN A 57 -13.56 -16.06 11.99
C GLN A 57 -12.44 -16.68 12.82
N GLN A 58 -11.20 -16.74 12.31
CA GLN A 58 -10.05 -17.22 13.08
C GLN A 58 -9.68 -16.20 14.15
N ALA A 59 -9.30 -16.67 15.35
CA ALA A 59 -8.97 -15.82 16.50
C ALA A 59 -7.98 -14.68 16.17
N PRO A 60 -6.85 -14.91 15.46
CA PRO A 60 -5.91 -13.83 15.15
C PRO A 60 -6.49 -12.67 14.33
N TRP A 61 -7.48 -12.96 13.47
CA TRP A 61 -8.16 -11.93 12.67
C TRP A 61 -9.15 -11.13 13.51
N LEU A 62 -9.86 -11.82 14.41
CA LEU A 62 -10.86 -11.20 15.29
C LEU A 62 -10.21 -10.30 16.34
N ASP A 63 -9.03 -10.67 16.85
CA ASP A 63 -8.30 -9.88 17.85
C ASP A 63 -7.68 -8.61 17.24
N SER A 64 -7.32 -8.65 15.95
CA SER A 64 -6.62 -7.56 15.27
C SER A 64 -7.52 -6.66 14.41
N ARG A 65 -8.80 -7.01 14.22
CA ARG A 65 -9.71 -6.30 13.30
C ARG A 65 -9.95 -4.84 13.65
N GLY A 66 -10.09 -4.50 14.93
CA GLY A 66 -10.32 -3.12 15.36
C GLY A 66 -9.11 -2.23 15.10
N TRP A 67 -7.94 -2.70 15.52
CA TRP A 67 -6.66 -2.05 15.26
C TRP A 67 -6.40 -1.81 13.77
N ARG A 68 -6.66 -2.83 12.93
CA ARG A 68 -6.42 -2.73 11.48
C ARG A 68 -7.36 -1.76 10.79
N LEU A 69 -8.60 -1.65 11.25
CA LEU A 69 -9.52 -0.61 10.80
C LEU A 69 -9.04 0.79 11.21
N LEU A 70 -8.58 0.97 12.45
CA LEU A 70 -8.03 2.25 12.90
C LEU A 70 -6.78 2.63 12.10
N TYR A 71 -5.90 1.67 11.81
CA TYR A 71 -4.73 1.89 10.97
C TYR A 71 -5.12 2.32 9.54
N ALA A 72 -6.06 1.61 8.92
CA ALA A 72 -6.55 1.97 7.59
C ALA A 72 -7.24 3.35 7.58
N LEU A 73 -8.06 3.63 8.60
CA LEU A 73 -8.71 4.93 8.77
C LEU A 73 -7.67 6.05 8.93
N GLY A 74 -6.62 5.84 9.71
CA GLY A 74 -5.53 6.81 9.87
C GLY A 74 -4.84 7.15 8.55
N LEU A 75 -4.62 6.16 7.68
CA LEU A 75 -4.05 6.39 6.35
C LEU A 75 -5.02 7.18 5.44
N VAL A 76 -6.31 6.85 5.47
CA VAL A 76 -7.35 7.59 4.71
C VAL A 76 -7.46 9.03 5.20
N LEU A 77 -7.48 9.24 6.52
CA LEU A 77 -7.53 10.57 7.12
C LEU A 77 -6.27 11.39 6.83
N GLY A 78 -5.09 10.75 6.84
CA GLY A 78 -3.84 11.41 6.46
C GLY A 78 -3.85 11.87 5.00
N ALA A 79 -4.32 11.02 4.08
CA ALA A 79 -4.49 11.38 2.68
C ALA A 79 -5.53 12.51 2.50
N LEU A 80 -6.64 12.45 3.22
CA LEU A 80 -7.68 13.48 3.21
C LEU A 80 -7.16 14.82 3.73
N ALA A 81 -6.43 14.83 4.84
CA ALA A 81 -5.84 16.03 5.40
C ALA A 81 -4.86 16.69 4.41
N TRP A 82 -4.03 15.89 3.74
CA TRP A 82 -3.15 16.39 2.69
C TRP A 82 -3.94 16.96 1.50
N TRP A 83 -4.99 16.26 1.06
CA TRP A 83 -5.82 16.70 -0.07
C TRP A 83 -6.54 18.03 0.19
N LEU A 84 -7.04 18.23 1.42
CA LEU A 84 -7.69 19.48 1.84
C LEU A 84 -6.69 20.64 1.96
N TRP A 85 -5.46 20.36 2.41
CA TRP A 85 -4.46 21.40 2.65
C TRP A 85 -3.68 21.78 1.39
N GLN A 86 -3.10 20.79 0.71
CA GLN A 86 -2.18 20.98 -0.42
C GLN A 86 -2.88 20.73 -1.77
N GLY A 87 -3.78 19.75 -1.84
CA GLY A 87 -4.56 19.43 -3.06
C GLY A 87 -5.68 20.43 -3.36
N GLN A 88 -5.86 21.45 -2.52
CA GLN A 88 -6.89 22.49 -2.64
C GLN A 88 -8.33 21.95 -2.76
N GLY A 89 -8.57 20.70 -2.35
CA GLY A 89 -9.88 20.05 -2.47
C GLY A 89 -10.35 19.81 -3.90
N VAL A 90 -9.46 19.87 -4.89
CA VAL A 90 -9.81 19.62 -6.30
C VAL A 90 -9.93 18.11 -6.52
N ALA A 91 -10.99 17.68 -7.20
CA ALA A 91 -11.18 16.26 -7.50
C ALA A 91 -10.08 15.76 -8.44
N GLU A 92 -9.33 14.76 -7.99
CA GLU A 92 -8.32 14.07 -8.80
C GLU A 92 -9.00 13.18 -9.83
N THR A 93 -8.75 13.41 -11.12
CA THR A 93 -9.27 12.59 -12.21
C THR A 93 -8.20 11.68 -12.78
N THR A 94 -8.55 10.44 -13.10
CA THR A 94 -7.66 9.51 -13.79
C THR A 94 -8.14 9.25 -15.21
N ALA A 95 -7.20 9.13 -16.15
CA ALA A 95 -7.48 8.72 -17.52
C ALA A 95 -7.82 7.21 -17.62
N VAL A 96 -7.57 6.43 -16.56
CA VAL A 96 -7.82 4.98 -16.54
C VAL A 96 -9.32 4.72 -16.34
N PRO A 97 -9.98 3.95 -17.22
CA PRO A 97 -11.42 3.69 -17.09
C PRO A 97 -11.72 2.78 -15.89
N TRP A 98 -12.91 2.93 -15.31
CA TRP A 98 -13.32 2.29 -14.06
C TRP A 98 -13.21 0.76 -14.07
N TRP A 99 -13.46 0.11 -15.20
CA TRP A 99 -13.41 -1.34 -15.32
C TRP A 99 -11.97 -1.88 -15.23
N LEU A 100 -10.98 -1.13 -15.72
CA LEU A 100 -9.56 -1.45 -15.56
C LEU A 100 -9.11 -1.31 -14.11
N LEU A 101 -9.62 -0.29 -13.41
CA LEU A 101 -9.37 -0.14 -11.97
C LEU A 101 -9.93 -1.32 -11.18
N LEU A 102 -11.14 -1.77 -11.50
CA LEU A 102 -11.75 -2.95 -10.87
C LEU A 102 -10.96 -4.23 -11.17
N ALA A 103 -10.64 -4.48 -12.44
CA ALA A 103 -9.88 -5.67 -12.85
C ALA A 103 -8.48 -5.67 -12.23
N GLY A 104 -7.77 -4.54 -12.28
CA GLY A 104 -6.46 -4.36 -11.67
C GLY A 104 -6.49 -4.53 -10.15
N GLY A 105 -7.50 -3.95 -9.48
CA GLY A 105 -7.71 -4.13 -8.04
C GLY A 105 -7.94 -5.59 -7.65
N PHE A 106 -8.72 -6.34 -8.43
CA PHE A 106 -8.94 -7.76 -8.21
C PHE A 106 -7.66 -8.58 -8.36
N VAL A 107 -6.93 -8.39 -9.47
CA VAL A 107 -5.68 -9.12 -9.77
C VAL A 107 -4.61 -8.82 -8.72
N THR A 108 -4.42 -7.54 -8.37
CA THR A 108 -3.45 -7.13 -7.33
C THR A 108 -3.84 -7.63 -5.95
N GLY A 109 -5.14 -7.63 -5.60
CA GLY A 109 -5.65 -8.19 -4.36
C GLY A 109 -5.40 -9.70 -4.25
N TYR A 110 -5.66 -10.44 -5.32
CA TYR A 110 -5.34 -11.87 -5.40
C TYR A 110 -3.82 -12.12 -5.28
N GLY A 111 -3.01 -11.34 -5.99
CA GLY A 111 -1.55 -11.40 -5.92
C GLY A 111 -1.02 -11.15 -4.51
N ALA A 112 -1.50 -10.10 -3.83
CA ALA A 112 -1.12 -9.80 -2.46
C ALA A 112 -1.50 -10.91 -1.47
N ARG A 113 -2.61 -11.63 -1.73
CA ARG A 113 -2.97 -12.81 -0.93
C ARG A 113 -2.00 -13.97 -1.16
N ARG A 114 -1.72 -14.28 -2.43
CA ARG A 114 -0.76 -15.34 -2.81
C ARG A 114 0.64 -15.07 -2.27
N GLY A 115 1.07 -13.81 -2.30
CA GLY A 115 2.35 -13.36 -1.74
C GLY A 115 2.40 -13.29 -0.22
N ARG A 116 1.28 -13.55 0.49
CA ARG A 116 1.15 -13.39 1.96
C ARG A 116 1.46 -11.97 2.46
N GLY A 117 1.31 -10.97 1.61
CA GLY A 117 1.54 -9.57 1.93
C GLY A 117 1.38 -8.66 0.72
N CYS A 118 1.15 -7.38 0.96
CA CYS A 118 1.17 -6.33 -0.06
C CYS A 118 2.52 -5.58 -0.06
N THR A 119 2.62 -4.58 -0.93
CA THR A 119 3.77 -3.67 -1.01
C THR A 119 4.06 -2.95 0.31
N SER A 120 3.05 -2.58 1.11
CA SER A 120 3.31 -1.96 2.42
C SER A 120 3.90 -2.96 3.44
N GLY A 121 3.44 -4.22 3.40
CA GLY A 121 3.90 -5.27 4.31
C GLY A 121 5.31 -5.75 3.97
N HIS A 122 5.55 -6.15 2.72
CA HIS A 122 6.88 -6.60 2.28
C HIS A 122 7.84 -5.43 2.04
N GLY A 123 7.37 -4.35 1.43
CA GLY A 123 8.21 -3.21 1.04
C GLY A 123 8.59 -2.30 2.19
N ILE A 124 7.65 -1.88 3.04
CA ILE A 124 7.99 -0.97 4.14
C ILE A 124 8.51 -1.77 5.34
N CYS A 125 7.67 -2.64 5.89
CA CYS A 125 8.01 -3.38 7.11
C CYS A 125 9.03 -4.51 6.86
N GLY A 126 8.80 -5.32 5.82
CA GLY A 126 9.60 -6.51 5.52
C GLY A 126 11.05 -6.19 5.13
N LEU A 127 11.25 -5.21 4.24
CA LEU A 127 12.60 -4.70 3.93
C LEU A 127 13.24 -4.01 5.13
N GLY A 128 12.46 -3.23 5.91
CA GLY A 128 12.95 -2.60 7.13
C GLY A 128 13.44 -3.60 8.18
N SER A 129 12.88 -4.81 8.20
CA SER A 129 13.32 -5.95 9.04
C SER A 129 14.32 -6.89 8.35
N LEU A 130 14.92 -6.47 7.22
CA LEU A 130 15.94 -7.22 6.48
C LEU A 130 15.52 -8.65 6.07
N GLN A 131 14.24 -8.84 5.73
CA GLN A 131 13.74 -10.15 5.34
C GLN A 131 14.01 -10.44 3.86
N TRP A 132 14.83 -11.46 3.57
CA TRP A 132 15.13 -11.91 2.20
C TRP A 132 13.88 -12.23 1.35
N PRO A 133 12.87 -12.96 1.85
CA PRO A 133 11.66 -13.23 1.06
C PRO A 133 10.92 -11.95 0.68
N SER A 134 10.93 -10.95 1.56
CA SER A 134 10.30 -9.65 1.30
C SER A 134 11.04 -8.86 0.24
N ALA A 135 12.38 -8.94 0.19
CA ALA A 135 13.16 -8.32 -0.89
C ALA A 135 12.80 -8.91 -2.26
N LEU A 136 12.71 -10.24 -2.38
CA LEU A 136 12.28 -10.90 -3.61
C LEU A 136 10.84 -10.55 -4.00
N ALA A 137 9.93 -10.49 -3.02
CA ALA A 137 8.54 -10.07 -3.26
C ALA A 137 8.48 -8.63 -3.80
N VAL A 138 9.26 -7.70 -3.24
CA VAL A 138 9.28 -6.30 -3.69
C VAL A 138 9.82 -6.17 -5.11
N LEU A 139 10.93 -6.85 -5.43
CA LEU A 139 11.50 -6.83 -6.78
C LEU A 139 10.51 -7.36 -7.82
N THR A 140 9.81 -8.45 -7.51
CA THR A 140 8.81 -9.03 -8.41
C THR A 140 7.58 -8.13 -8.57
N PHE A 141 7.06 -7.54 -7.48
CA PHE A 141 5.95 -6.59 -7.54
C PHE A 141 6.30 -5.35 -8.36
N LEU A 142 7.49 -4.77 -8.13
CA LEU A 142 7.92 -3.56 -8.81
C LEU A 142 8.15 -3.81 -10.30
N ALA A 143 8.84 -4.90 -10.66
CA ALA A 143 9.06 -5.27 -12.06
C ALA A 143 7.73 -5.51 -12.80
N THR A 144 6.80 -6.24 -12.18
CA THR A 144 5.49 -6.51 -12.76
C THR A 144 4.67 -5.23 -12.90
N ALA A 145 4.70 -4.34 -11.92
CA ALA A 145 4.01 -3.05 -11.96
C ALA A 145 4.56 -2.14 -13.06
N MET A 146 5.89 -2.04 -13.19
CA MET A 146 6.53 -1.27 -14.27
C MET A 146 6.16 -1.83 -15.65
N LEU A 147 6.24 -3.14 -15.84
CA LEU A 147 5.85 -3.79 -17.11
C LEU A 147 4.38 -3.51 -17.43
N THR A 148 3.49 -3.73 -16.47
CA THR A 148 2.04 -3.55 -16.65
C THR A 148 1.71 -2.09 -16.94
N ALA A 149 2.28 -1.13 -16.21
CA ALA A 149 2.07 0.29 -16.44
C ALA A 149 2.50 0.69 -17.86
N ASN A 150 3.68 0.24 -18.32
CA ASN A 150 4.15 0.55 -19.67
C ASN A 150 3.27 -0.09 -20.77
N LEU A 151 2.78 -1.31 -20.56
CA LEU A 151 1.92 -1.98 -21.53
C LEU A 151 0.53 -1.35 -21.58
N VAL A 152 -0.11 -1.14 -20.43
CA VAL A 152 -1.47 -0.59 -20.37
C VAL A 152 -1.50 0.84 -20.92
N THR A 153 -0.55 1.69 -20.51
CA THR A 153 -0.47 3.09 -20.97
C THR A 153 -0.12 3.21 -22.45
N ARG A 154 0.51 2.19 -23.07
CA ARG A 154 0.89 2.26 -24.49
C ARG A 154 -0.19 1.68 -25.42
N TRP A 155 -0.97 0.72 -24.95
CA TRP A 155 -1.85 -0.08 -25.80
C TRP A 155 -3.34 0.01 -25.46
N ILE A 156 -3.70 0.53 -24.28
CA ILE A 156 -5.08 0.50 -23.79
C ILE A 156 -5.59 1.91 -23.44
N VAL A 157 -4.78 2.71 -22.76
CA VAL A 157 -5.05 4.14 -22.45
C VAL A 157 -4.44 4.98 -23.55
#